data_AF-A0A392RDK8-F1
#
_entry.id   AF-A0A392RDK8-F1
#
_cell.length_a   1.000
_cell.length_b   1.000
_cell.length_c   1.000
_cell.angle_alpha   90.00
_cell.angle_beta   90.00
_cell.angle_gamma   90.00
#
_symmetry.space_group_name_H-M   'P 1'
#
loop_
_entity.id
_entity.type
_entity.pdbx_description
1 polymer ?
#
loop_
_entity_poly.entity_id
_entity_poly.type
_entity_poly.pdbx_seq_one_letter_code
_entity_poly.pdbx_strand_id
1 'polypeptide(L)'
;MLKQLRKLGLKHVRREHGNAISAAVVEMQHLESLNITAMVEDEIIDLNFVSIPPKLQRLHLQARLEKLPDWIPKFESLVQIMLALSKLKDDPMQSLKNLPNLLKLSLWENAYDGE
;
A
#
# COMPACT_ATOMS: atom_id res chain seq x y z
N MET A 1 14.85 13.39 -10.44
CA MET A 1 13.49 12.90 -10.11
C MET A 1 13.20 11.65 -10.94
N LEU A 2 12.72 10.57 -10.33
CA LEU A 2 12.50 9.27 -10.96
C LEU A 2 11.17 9.22 -11.78
N LYS A 3 10.91 10.24 -12.59
CA LYS A 3 9.59 10.47 -13.25
C LYS A 3 9.18 9.38 -14.24
N GLN A 4 10.13 8.61 -14.76
CA GLN A 4 9.90 7.52 -15.71
C GLN A 4 9.81 6.14 -15.03
N LEU A 5 10.00 6.07 -13.71
CA LEU A 5 9.98 4.81 -12.99
C LEU A 5 8.56 4.23 -12.98
N ARG A 6 8.44 2.97 -13.39
CA ARG A 6 7.17 2.23 -13.45
C ARG A 6 6.97 1.26 -12.30
N LYS A 7 8.05 0.82 -11.66
CA LYS A 7 8.01 -0.13 -10.55
C LYS A 7 8.98 0.31 -9.47
N LEU A 8 8.51 0.42 -8.25
CA LEU A 8 9.32 0.72 -7.06
C LEU A 8 9.14 -0.42 -6.06
N GLY A 9 10.26 -0.99 -5.63
CA GLY A 9 10.32 -1.98 -4.55
C GLY A 9 11.25 -1.47 -3.47
N LEU A 10 10.75 -1.37 -2.24
CA LEU A 10 11.51 -0.95 -1.07
C LEU A 10 11.45 -2.05 -0.01
N LYS A 11 12.61 -2.50 0.45
CA LYS A 11 12.75 -3.47 1.54
C LYS A 11 13.34 -2.79 2.76
N HIS A 12 13.15 -3.42 3.92
CA HIS A 12 13.65 -2.92 5.20
C HIS A 12 13.17 -1.49 5.51
N VAL A 13 11.93 -1.19 5.14
CA VAL A 13 11.31 0.10 5.43
C VAL A 13 10.97 0.17 6.92
N ARG A 14 11.22 1.34 7.51
CA ARG A 14 10.90 1.68 8.89
C ARG A 14 9.86 2.78 8.90
N ARG A 15 9.17 2.95 10.01
CA ARG A 15 8.18 4.00 10.22
C ARG A 15 8.69 5.39 9.85
N GLU A 16 9.94 5.70 10.22
CA GLU A 16 10.58 7.00 9.95
C GLU A 16 10.72 7.32 8.45
N HIS A 17 10.71 6.31 7.58
CA HIS A 17 10.77 6.50 6.13
C HIS A 17 9.43 6.83 5.50
N GLY A 18 8.29 6.60 6.19
CA GLY A 18 6.95 6.67 5.62
C GLY A 18 6.67 7.99 4.89
N ASN A 19 6.89 9.12 5.57
CA ASN A 19 6.68 10.45 4.99
C ASN A 19 7.58 10.74 3.78
N ALA A 20 8.86 10.34 3.85
CA ALA A 20 9.79 10.54 2.75
C ALA A 20 9.42 9.69 1.52
N ILE A 21 8.99 8.45 1.75
CA ILE A 21 8.49 7.54 0.70
C ILE A 21 7.23 8.13 0.08
N SER A 22 6.28 8.57 0.90
CA SER A 22 5.03 9.18 0.43
C SER A 22 5.27 10.40 -0.44
N ALA A 23 6.15 11.31 -0.01
CA ALA A 23 6.52 12.50 -0.78
C ALA A 23 7.21 12.13 -2.11
N ALA A 24 8.12 11.15 -2.10
CA ALA A 24 8.84 10.75 -3.30
C ALA A 24 7.94 10.07 -4.34
N VAL A 25 7.02 9.21 -3.90
CA VAL A 25 6.11 8.44 -4.78
C VAL A 25 5.09 9.34 -5.47
N VAL A 26 4.61 10.40 -4.81
CA VAL A 26 3.72 11.41 -5.41
C VAL A 26 4.32 12.02 -6.68
N GLU A 27 5.64 12.19 -6.73
CA GLU A 27 6.34 12.74 -7.89
C GLU A 27 6.57 11.72 -9.02
N MET A 28 6.26 10.44 -8.81
CA MET A 28 6.43 9.34 -9.76
C MET A 28 5.16 9.11 -10.59
N GLN A 29 4.84 10.06 -11.47
CA GLN A 29 3.60 10.09 -12.28
C GLN A 29 3.40 8.90 -13.23
N HIS A 30 4.41 8.06 -13.42
CA HIS A 30 4.35 6.84 -14.25
C HIS A 30 4.47 5.54 -13.45
N LEU A 31 4.43 5.64 -12.11
CA LEU A 31 4.52 4.46 -11.25
C LEU A 31 3.27 3.61 -11.38
N GLU A 32 3.46 2.34 -11.70
CA GLU A 32 2.40 1.35 -11.90
C GLU A 32 2.38 0.28 -10.79
N SER A 33 3.52 0.08 -10.14
CA SER A 33 3.70 -0.95 -9.10
C SER A 33 4.48 -0.39 -7.93
N LEU A 34 3.90 -0.48 -6.74
CA LEU A 34 4.57 -0.17 -5.49
C LEU A 34 4.61 -1.41 -4.61
N ASN A 35 5.81 -1.80 -4.18
CA ASN A 35 6.04 -2.87 -3.22
C ASN A 35 6.84 -2.32 -2.05
N ILE A 36 6.31 -2.44 -0.84
CA ILE A 36 6.95 -2.02 0.40
C ILE A 36 6.95 -3.18 1.37
N THR A 37 8.15 -3.52 1.87
CA THR A 37 8.35 -4.52 2.92
C THR A 37 9.03 -3.86 4.11
N ALA A 38 8.42 -4.00 5.28
CA ALA A 38 8.96 -3.52 6.54
C ALA A 38 10.26 -4.23 6.93
N MET A 39 11.05 -3.60 7.80
CA MET A 39 12.29 -4.18 8.30
C MET A 39 12.06 -5.36 9.24
N VAL A 40 11.05 -5.26 10.09
CA VAL A 40 10.64 -6.32 11.02
C VAL A 40 9.12 -6.44 11.00
N GLU A 41 8.59 -7.60 11.40
CA GLU A 41 7.17 -7.92 11.27
C GLU A 41 6.24 -6.93 12.00
N ASP A 42 6.59 -6.54 13.22
CA ASP A 42 5.77 -5.64 14.03
C ASP A 42 6.01 -4.15 13.77
N GLU A 43 6.89 -3.83 12.82
CA GLU A 43 7.14 -2.43 12.43
C GLU A 43 5.90 -1.89 11.72
N ILE A 44 5.29 -0.88 12.34
CA ILE A 44 4.14 -0.19 11.79
C ILE A 44 4.61 0.85 10.78
N ILE A 45 4.19 0.69 9.53
CA ILE A 45 4.44 1.67 8.48
C ILE A 45 3.17 2.50 8.26
N ASP A 46 3.33 3.81 8.35
CA ASP A 46 2.30 4.75 7.92
C ASP A 46 2.70 5.39 6.58
N LEU A 47 1.80 5.31 5.60
CA LEU A 47 1.97 5.88 4.27
C LEU A 47 0.85 6.88 4.07
N ASN A 48 1.19 8.17 4.03
CA ASN A 48 0.23 9.25 3.88
C ASN A 48 0.41 9.94 2.53
N PHE A 49 -0.29 9.45 1.51
CA PHE A 49 -0.29 10.07 0.20
C PHE A 49 -1.22 11.29 0.16
N VAL A 50 -0.64 12.47 -0.03
CA VAL A 50 -1.38 13.73 -0.25
C VAL A 50 -2.06 13.76 -1.62
N SER A 51 -1.55 12.99 -2.58
CA SER A 51 -2.12 12.81 -3.91
C SER A 51 -1.71 11.47 -4.50
N ILE A 52 -2.43 11.04 -5.53
CA ILE A 52 -2.41 9.67 -6.03
C ILE A 52 -1.59 9.62 -7.32
N PRO A 53 -0.56 8.77 -7.44
CA PRO A 53 0.07 8.52 -8.74
C PRO A 53 -0.99 7.91 -9.68
N PRO A 54 -1.36 8.59 -10.79
CA PRO A 54 -2.55 8.26 -11.56
C PRO A 54 -2.49 6.90 -12.27
N LYS A 55 -1.28 6.31 -12.36
CA LYS A 55 -1.05 5.04 -13.03
C LYS A 55 -0.83 3.87 -12.06
N LEU A 56 -0.91 4.09 -10.74
CA LEU A 56 -0.66 3.03 -9.79
C LEU A 56 -1.76 1.96 -9.88
N GLN A 57 -1.33 0.74 -10.22
CA GLN A 57 -2.23 -0.39 -10.48
C GLN A 57 -2.02 -1.53 -9.49
N ARG A 58 -0.80 -1.70 -8.99
CA ARG A 58 -0.44 -2.80 -8.08
C ARG A 58 0.18 -2.25 -6.81
N LEU A 59 -0.44 -2.60 -5.68
CA LEU A 59 0.03 -2.23 -4.34
C LEU A 59 0.30 -3.50 -3.55
N HIS A 60 1.56 -3.70 -3.15
CA HIS A 60 2.00 -4.78 -2.28
C HIS A 60 2.57 -4.16 -1.00
N LEU A 61 1.93 -4.44 0.14
CA LEU A 61 2.37 -3.97 1.45
C LEU A 61 2.59 -5.17 2.35
N GLN A 62 3.82 -5.34 2.81
CA GLN A 62 4.19 -6.33 3.81
C GLN A 62 4.72 -5.62 5.06
N ALA A 63 3.81 -5.22 5.93
CA ALA A 63 4.08 -4.40 7.11
C ALA A 63 2.84 -4.37 7.99
N ARG A 64 3.01 -4.16 9.30
CA ARG A 64 1.90 -3.89 10.20
C ARG A 64 1.26 -2.54 9.86
N LEU A 65 -0.06 -2.49 9.87
CA LEU A 65 -0.84 -1.27 9.65
C LEU A 65 -1.72 -1.03 10.87
N GLU A 66 -1.87 0.23 11.30
CA GLU A 66 -2.84 0.55 12.37
C GLU A 66 -4.28 0.35 11.90
N LYS A 67 -4.53 0.74 10.65
CA LYS A 67 -5.76 0.52 9.89
C LYS A 67 -5.41 0.50 8.40
N LEU A 68 -6.35 0.06 7.56
CA LEU A 68 -6.19 0.22 6.12
C LEU A 68 -6.12 1.74 5.78
N PRO A 69 -5.08 2.22 5.09
CA PRO A 69 -4.97 3.64 4.78
C PRO A 69 -6.15 4.18 3.96
N ASP A 70 -6.72 5.31 4.37
CA ASP A 70 -7.96 5.89 3.80
C ASP A 70 -7.83 6.29 2.33
N TRP A 71 -6.61 6.33 1.80
CA TRP A 71 -6.33 6.59 0.40
C TRP A 71 -6.49 5.34 -0.48
N ILE A 72 -6.26 4.12 0.02
CA ILE A 72 -6.39 2.88 -0.78
C ILE A 72 -7.75 2.77 -1.48
N PRO A 73 -8.90 2.95 -0.80
CA PRO A 73 -10.20 2.83 -1.46
C PRO A 73 -10.48 3.94 -2.48
N LYS A 74 -9.68 5.01 -2.53
CA LYS A 74 -9.82 6.12 -3.48
C LYS A 74 -9.08 5.87 -4.80
N PHE A 75 -8.29 4.79 -4.91
CA PHE A 75 -7.47 4.53 -6.08
C PHE A 75 -8.22 3.61 -7.04
N GLU A 76 -9.08 4.20 -7.86
CA GLU A 76 -9.85 3.46 -8.86
C GLU A 76 -8.96 2.71 -9.86
N SER A 77 -7.71 3.14 -10.06
CA SER A 77 -6.75 2.47 -10.94
C SER A 77 -6.17 1.16 -10.36
N LEU A 78 -6.37 0.86 -9.07
CA LEU A 78 -5.85 -0.37 -8.47
C LEU A 78 -6.55 -1.60 -9.03
N VAL A 79 -5.76 -2.47 -9.63
CA VAL A 79 -6.20 -3.78 -10.14
C VAL A 79 -5.78 -4.93 -9.24
N GLN A 80 -4.75 -4.71 -8.41
CA GLN A 80 -4.27 -5.72 -7.49
C GLN A 80 -3.79 -5.10 -6.17
N ILE A 81 -4.26 -5.67 -5.07
CA ILE A 81 -3.80 -5.37 -3.72
C ILE A 81 -3.31 -6.68 -3.09
N MET A 82 -2.10 -6.63 -2.51
CA MET A 82 -1.58 -7.69 -1.66
C MET A 82 -1.17 -7.10 -0.32
N LEU A 83 -1.74 -7.62 0.74
CA LEU A 83 -1.41 -7.27 2.12
C LEU A 83 -0.83 -8.50 2.81
N ALA A 84 0.28 -8.31 3.51
CA ALA A 84 0.91 -9.32 4.35
C ALA A 84 1.38 -8.69 5.65
N LEU A 85 1.32 -9.44 6.75
CA LEU A 85 1.72 -9.00 8.10
C LEU A 85 1.01 -7.71 8.56
N SER A 86 -0.11 -7.38 7.93
CA SER A 86 -0.83 -6.12 8.16
C SER A 86 -1.57 -6.08 9.48
N LYS A 87 -1.89 -7.23 10.06
CA LYS A 87 -2.58 -7.38 11.35
C LYS A 87 -3.79 -6.45 11.45
N LEU A 88 -4.55 -6.36 10.35
CA LEU A 88 -5.73 -5.52 10.29
C LEU A 88 -6.75 -6.07 11.27
N LYS A 89 -7.28 -5.18 12.12
CA LYS A 89 -8.34 -5.51 13.08
C LYS A 89 -9.71 -5.35 12.45
N ASP A 90 -9.91 -4.27 11.70
CA ASP A 90 -11.14 -3.99 10.99
C ASP A 90 -11.23 -4.84 9.70
N ASP A 91 -12.45 -5.25 9.33
CA ASP A 91 -12.73 -5.96 8.08
C ASP A 91 -12.30 -5.11 6.87
N PRO A 92 -11.24 -5.51 6.12
CA PRO A 92 -10.75 -4.75 4.98
C PRO A 92 -11.78 -4.64 3.85
N MET A 93 -12.75 -5.56 3.78
CA MET A 93 -13.76 -5.53 2.73
C MET A 93 -14.72 -4.34 2.87
N GLN A 94 -14.90 -3.78 4.07
CA GLN A 94 -15.73 -2.57 4.21
C GLN A 94 -15.20 -1.40 3.40
N SER A 95 -13.88 -1.27 3.28
CA SER A 95 -13.23 -0.25 2.48
C SER A 95 -13.03 -0.67 1.02
N LEU A 96 -12.66 -1.93 0.78
CA LEU A 96 -12.22 -2.40 -0.54
C LEU A 96 -13.37 -2.77 -1.49
N LYS A 97 -14.58 -3.04 -0.98
CA LYS A 97 -15.73 -3.53 -1.77
C LYS A 97 -16.15 -2.65 -2.95
N ASN A 98 -15.84 -1.36 -2.92
CA ASN A 98 -16.26 -0.39 -3.93
C ASN A 98 -15.17 -0.06 -4.96
N LEU A 99 -14.00 -0.72 -4.92
CA LEU A 99 -12.94 -0.47 -5.89
C LEU A 99 -13.34 -1.04 -7.27
N PRO A 100 -13.56 -0.19 -8.28
CA PRO A 100 -14.24 -0.60 -9.51
C PRO A 100 -13.39 -1.52 -10.41
N ASN A 101 -12.06 -1.43 -10.32
CA ASN A 101 -11.13 -2.17 -11.18
C ASN A 101 -10.33 -3.23 -10.43
N LEU A 102 -10.64 -3.50 -9.15
CA LEU A 102 -9.89 -4.47 -8.36
C LEU A 102 -10.18 -5.89 -8.83
N LEU A 103 -9.21 -6.52 -9.50
CA LEU A 103 -9.31 -7.87 -10.03
C LEU A 103 -8.70 -8.93 -9.10
N LYS A 104 -7.76 -8.53 -8.25
CA LYS A 104 -7.06 -9.45 -7.34
C LYS A 104 -6.82 -8.82 -5.98
N LEU A 105 -7.42 -9.40 -4.96
CA LEU A 105 -7.08 -9.16 -3.56
C LEU A 105 -6.35 -10.38 -3.00
N SER A 106 -5.34 -10.14 -2.18
CA SER A 106 -4.54 -11.20 -1.55
C SER A 106 -4.20 -10.77 -0.14
N LEU A 107 -4.70 -11.50 0.86
CA LEU A 107 -4.40 -11.32 2.27
C LEU A 107 -3.55 -12.53 2.71
N TRP A 108 -2.29 -12.31 3.08
CA TRP A 108 -1.30 -13.34 3.37
C TRP A 108 -0.76 -13.15 4.78
N GLU A 109 -0.30 -14.22 5.44
CA GLU A 109 0.51 -14.17 6.67
C GLU A 109 0.06 -13.08 7.67
N ASN A 110 -0.93 -13.35 8.52
CA ASN A 110 -1.42 -12.39 9.53
C ASN A 110 -1.82 -11.02 8.94
N ALA A 111 -2.38 -10.97 7.73
CA ALA A 111 -2.86 -9.73 7.12
C ALA A 111 -4.14 -9.17 7.77
N TYR A 112 -5.00 -10.06 8.27
CA TYR A 112 -6.24 -9.73 8.96
C TYR A 112 -6.32 -10.64 10.18
N ASP A 113 -6.45 -10.05 11.36
CA ASP A 113 -6.43 -10.80 12.62
C ASP A 113 -7.77 -11.53 12.84
N GLY A 114 -8.88 -10.98 12.31
CA GLY A 114 -10.23 -11.53 12.49
C GLY A 114 -10.67 -11.42 13.95
N GLU A 115 -11.75 -10.68 14.21
CA GLU A 115 -12.44 -10.80 15.50
C GLU A 115 -13.19 -12.14 15.62
#